data_AF-A0A7C7MVN1-F1
#
_entry.id   AF-A0A7C7MVN1-F1
#
_cell.length_a   1.000
_cell.length_b   1.000
_cell.length_c   1.000
_cell.angle_alpha   90.00
_cell.angle_beta   90.00
_cell.angle_gamma   90.00
#
_symmetry.space_group_name_H-M   'P 1'
#
loop_
_entity.id
_entity.type
_entity.pdbx_description
1 polymer ?
#
loop_
_entity_poly.entity_id
_entity_poly.type
_entity_poly.pdbx_seq_one_letter_code
_entity_poly.pdbx_strand_id
1 'polypeptide(L)'
;MKKITFLCFLMISFMFISCDEEEDDTDEVNNPGVEESASIVGAWEPTNLFYEGSQTLEFQGQSIEMDFSAQSVSFDNFVVNIYENNTYDSSGSYTVNMSVESMGQETTEEVTLENFFGTGTWSQDGTTFITTDDETGVSGDVTIEILNETTLKLVRTNYELDLSNAETPEGVPPLIGTSIVDYEMTLTRID
;
A
#
# COMPACT_ATOMS: atom_id res chain seq x y z
N MET A 1 68.72 11.39 55.29
CA MET A 1 68.27 12.78 55.54
C MET A 1 67.23 13.10 54.48
N LYS A 2 65.94 13.26 54.87
CA LYS A 2 65.29 14.57 55.08
C LYS A 2 65.18 15.29 53.73
N LYS A 3 64.02 15.41 53.08
CA LYS A 3 62.87 16.30 53.41
C LYS A 3 61.86 16.16 52.24
N ILE A 4 60.56 15.97 52.50
CA ILE A 4 59.53 17.02 52.66
C ILE A 4 59.31 17.78 51.33
N THR A 5 58.14 18.11 50.81
CA THR A 5 56.71 17.97 51.13
C THR A 5 56.03 18.94 50.14
N PHE A 6 54.71 18.80 49.98
CA PHE A 6 53.76 19.88 49.63
C PHE A 6 53.63 20.24 48.14
N LEU A 7 52.49 20.01 47.50
CA LEU A 7 51.13 20.54 47.75
C LEU A 7 50.98 22.00 47.26
N CYS A 8 49.92 22.14 46.44
CA CYS A 8 49.03 23.29 46.24
C CYS A 8 49.06 24.00 44.87
N PHE A 9 47.81 24.22 44.44
CA PHE A 9 47.29 25.27 43.56
C PHE A 9 47.35 25.00 42.05
N LEU A 10 46.24 24.57 41.42
CA LEU A 10 45.01 25.34 41.09
C LEU A 10 45.28 26.48 40.10
N MET A 11 44.95 26.25 38.81
CA MET A 11 44.18 27.14 37.90
C MET A 11 44.23 26.52 36.47
N ILE A 12 43.18 25.83 36.01
CA ILE A 12 42.16 26.31 35.05
C ILE A 12 42.75 26.91 33.75
N SER A 13 42.66 26.11 32.68
CA SER A 13 42.37 26.55 31.30
C SER A 13 41.74 25.32 30.62
N PHE A 14 40.41 25.19 30.58
CA PHE A 14 39.56 25.64 29.46
C PHE A 14 40.22 25.43 28.09
N MET A 15 40.00 24.25 27.50
CA MET A 15 39.52 24.15 26.11
C MET A 15 38.60 22.93 26.02
N PHE A 16 37.31 23.21 25.86
CA PHE A 16 36.31 22.25 25.44
C PHE A 16 36.64 21.86 24.00
N ILE A 17 36.93 20.57 23.78
CA ILE A 17 36.83 19.98 22.45
C ILE A 17 35.33 19.80 22.22
N SER A 18 34.75 20.73 21.47
CA SER A 18 33.47 20.53 20.78
C SER A 18 33.71 19.43 19.76
N CYS A 19 33.19 18.22 20.02
CA CYS A 19 32.93 17.28 18.95
C CYS A 19 31.68 17.82 18.26
N ASP A 20 31.83 18.28 17.02
CA ASP A 20 30.68 18.54 16.16
C ASP A 20 29.81 17.30 16.11
N GLU A 21 28.53 17.53 16.38
CA GLU A 21 27.41 16.66 16.07
C GLU A 21 27.40 16.38 14.57
N GLU A 22 27.45 15.11 14.21
CA GLU A 22 26.61 14.60 13.12
C GLU A 22 26.04 13.31 13.73
N GLU A 23 24.95 13.48 14.49
CA GLU A 23 24.07 12.38 14.84
C GLU A 23 23.61 11.78 13.51
N ASP A 24 23.95 10.52 13.28
CA ASP A 24 23.46 9.73 12.16
C ASP A 24 21.97 9.53 12.42
N ASP A 25 21.17 10.50 11.99
CA ASP A 25 19.72 10.45 11.88
C ASP A 25 19.40 9.41 10.80
N THR A 26 19.57 8.12 11.14
CA THR A 26 18.67 7.12 10.60
C THR A 26 17.32 7.40 11.24
N ASP A 27 16.59 8.34 10.64
CA ASP A 27 15.14 8.45 10.76
C ASP A 27 14.56 7.10 10.33
N GLU A 28 14.57 6.12 11.24
CA GLU A 28 13.57 5.07 11.24
C GLU A 28 12.25 5.81 11.37
N VAL A 29 11.60 6.01 10.22
CA VAL A 29 10.22 6.48 10.13
C VAL A 29 9.39 5.43 10.84
N ASN A 30 9.29 5.57 12.16
CA ASN A 30 8.40 4.81 13.00
C ASN A 30 7.00 5.18 12.55
N ASN A 31 6.45 4.43 11.59
CA ASN A 31 5.04 4.51 11.26
C ASN A 31 4.29 3.91 12.46
N PRO A 32 3.59 4.72 13.28
CA PRO A 32 2.96 4.23 14.50
C PRO A 32 1.88 3.16 14.26
N GLY A 33 1.46 2.95 13.01
CA GLY A 33 0.55 1.88 12.62
C GLY A 33 1.21 0.51 12.39
N VAL A 34 2.54 0.45 12.24
CA VAL A 34 3.29 -0.79 11.97
C VAL A 34 4.06 -1.21 13.21
N GLU A 35 3.69 -2.35 13.80
CA GLU A 35 4.40 -2.92 14.94
C GLU A 35 5.67 -3.64 14.46
N GLU A 36 6.83 -3.33 15.06
CA GLU A 36 8.13 -3.89 14.65
C GLU A 36 8.19 -5.43 14.66
N SER A 37 7.43 -6.08 15.54
CA SER A 37 7.38 -7.55 15.64
C SER A 37 6.29 -8.21 14.81
N ALA A 38 5.40 -7.43 14.17
CA ALA A 38 4.32 -7.99 13.38
C ALA A 38 4.85 -8.46 12.02
N SER A 39 4.53 -9.71 11.67
CA SER A 39 4.84 -10.28 10.35
C SER A 39 3.63 -10.18 9.45
N ILE A 40 3.81 -9.80 8.18
CA ILE A 40 2.73 -9.82 7.19
C ILE A 40 2.32 -11.25 6.77
N VAL A 41 3.19 -12.23 7.02
CA VAL A 41 2.92 -13.66 6.75
C VAL A 41 1.75 -14.15 7.58
N GLY A 42 0.81 -14.82 6.90
CA GLY A 42 -0.42 -15.33 7.50
C GLY A 42 -1.55 -15.45 6.49
N ALA A 43 -2.71 -15.86 6.98
CA ALA A 43 -3.96 -15.84 6.24
C ALA A 43 -4.81 -14.66 6.71
N TRP A 44 -5.42 -13.96 5.76
CA TRP A 44 -6.11 -12.70 5.99
C TRP A 44 -7.46 -12.67 5.28
N GLU A 45 -8.50 -12.22 5.97
CA GLU A 45 -9.83 -11.98 5.41
C GLU A 45 -10.09 -10.46 5.32
N PRO A 46 -10.48 -9.93 4.15
CA PRO A 46 -10.86 -8.53 4.06
C PRO A 46 -12.11 -8.23 4.89
N THR A 47 -12.08 -7.08 5.56
CA THR A 47 -13.23 -6.53 6.30
C THR A 47 -13.73 -5.22 5.70
N ASN A 48 -12.88 -4.54 4.92
CA ASN A 48 -13.24 -3.35 4.16
C ASN A 48 -12.40 -3.29 2.88
N LEU A 49 -13.03 -2.90 1.79
CA LEU A 49 -12.39 -2.50 0.55
C LEU A 49 -13.12 -1.27 -0.01
N PHE A 50 -12.36 -0.22 -0.26
CA PHE A 50 -12.81 1.00 -0.89
C PHE A 50 -11.83 1.39 -2.00
N TYR A 51 -12.37 1.85 -3.12
CA TYR A 51 -11.56 2.51 -4.14
C TYR A 51 -12.36 3.60 -4.83
N GLU A 52 -11.69 4.69 -5.16
CA GLU A 52 -12.27 5.80 -5.90
C GLU A 52 -11.25 6.36 -6.88
N GLY A 53 -11.72 7.09 -7.86
CA GLY A 53 -10.84 7.62 -8.85
C GLY A 53 -11.55 8.37 -9.95
N SER A 54 -10.73 8.88 -10.85
CA SER A 54 -11.19 9.48 -12.09
C SER A 54 -10.58 8.75 -13.27
N GLN A 55 -11.29 8.79 -14.38
CA GLN A 55 -10.89 8.20 -15.65
C GLN A 55 -11.13 9.22 -16.75
N THR A 56 -10.11 9.42 -17.59
CA THR A 56 -10.22 10.22 -18.81
C THR A 56 -10.09 9.28 -20.00
N LEU A 57 -11.13 9.21 -20.84
CA LEU A 57 -11.18 8.40 -22.05
C LEU A 57 -11.22 9.29 -23.30
N GLU A 58 -10.42 8.93 -24.30
CA GLU A 58 -10.45 9.56 -25.62
C GLU A 58 -11.29 8.71 -26.60
N PHE A 59 -12.43 9.25 -27.01
CA PHE A 59 -13.32 8.60 -27.98
C PHE A 59 -13.65 9.55 -29.13
N GLN A 60 -13.31 9.15 -30.36
CA GLN A 60 -13.51 9.97 -31.58
C GLN A 60 -12.91 11.39 -31.50
N GLY A 61 -11.79 11.56 -30.77
CA GLY A 61 -11.13 12.85 -30.58
C GLY A 61 -11.84 13.78 -29.59
N GLN A 62 -12.76 13.24 -28.81
CA GLN A 62 -13.36 13.90 -27.65
C GLN A 62 -12.88 13.22 -26.38
N SER A 63 -12.55 14.04 -25.39
CA SER A 63 -12.23 13.58 -24.03
C SER A 63 -13.51 13.43 -23.23
N ILE A 64 -13.67 12.28 -22.58
CA ILE A 64 -14.78 11.98 -21.68
C ILE A 64 -14.17 11.72 -20.31
N GLU A 65 -14.53 12.57 -19.35
CA GLU A 65 -14.15 12.40 -17.94
C GLU A 65 -15.28 11.68 -17.20
N MET A 66 -14.89 10.76 -16.34
CA MET A 66 -15.78 10.01 -15.46
C MET A 66 -15.13 9.88 -14.09
N ASP A 67 -15.92 10.05 -13.05
CA ASP A 67 -15.51 9.73 -11.69
C ASP A 67 -16.16 8.42 -11.29
N PHE A 68 -15.48 7.62 -10.48
CA PHE A 68 -16.03 6.39 -9.95
C PHE A 68 -15.65 6.20 -8.49
N SER A 69 -16.50 5.48 -7.78
CA SER A 69 -16.21 4.98 -6.43
C SER A 69 -16.81 3.61 -6.25
N ALA A 70 -16.22 2.79 -5.40
CA ALA A 70 -16.72 1.49 -5.07
C ALA A 70 -16.46 1.16 -3.60
N GLN A 71 -17.49 0.66 -2.94
CA GLN A 71 -17.43 0.25 -1.54
C GLN A 71 -17.86 -1.20 -1.42
N SER A 72 -17.05 -2.02 -0.73
CA SER A 72 -17.38 -3.41 -0.43
C SER A 72 -18.70 -3.54 0.35
N VAL A 73 -19.55 -4.44 -0.12
CA VAL A 73 -20.82 -4.85 0.48
C VAL A 73 -20.66 -6.17 1.22
N SER A 74 -19.94 -7.12 0.60
CA SER A 74 -19.73 -8.45 1.15
C SER A 74 -18.45 -9.08 0.61
N PHE A 75 -17.94 -10.05 1.36
CA PHE A 75 -16.85 -10.95 0.99
C PHE A 75 -17.37 -12.39 1.13
N ASP A 76 -17.22 -13.19 0.07
CA ASP A 76 -17.63 -14.60 0.07
C ASP A 76 -16.39 -15.48 -0.05
N ASN A 77 -16.01 -16.09 1.08
CA ASN A 77 -14.81 -16.92 1.24
C ASN A 77 -13.54 -16.23 0.70
N PHE A 78 -13.48 -14.90 0.81
CA PHE A 78 -12.33 -14.13 0.36
C PHE A 78 -11.19 -14.29 1.36
N VAL A 79 -10.11 -14.94 0.95
CA VAL A 79 -8.91 -15.13 1.77
C VAL A 79 -7.68 -14.74 0.95
N VAL A 80 -6.73 -14.05 1.60
CA VAL A 80 -5.38 -13.79 1.09
C VAL A 80 -4.39 -14.56 1.95
N ASN A 81 -3.62 -15.45 1.35
CA ASN A 81 -2.54 -16.19 2.01
C ASN A 81 -1.20 -15.59 1.62
N ILE A 82 -0.40 -15.18 2.60
CA ILE A 82 0.95 -14.66 2.41
C ILE A 82 1.92 -15.63 3.09
N TYR A 83 2.80 -16.26 2.31
CA TYR A 83 3.67 -17.35 2.77
C TYR A 83 5.11 -16.91 3.03
N GLU A 84 5.79 -17.60 3.95
CA GLU A 84 7.21 -17.37 4.29
C GLU A 84 8.18 -17.59 3.11
N ASN A 85 7.78 -18.32 2.09
CA ASN A 85 8.59 -18.59 0.89
C ASN A 85 8.48 -17.49 -0.18
N ASN A 86 7.98 -16.30 0.18
CA ASN A 86 7.79 -15.16 -0.71
C ASN A 86 6.75 -15.38 -1.82
N THR A 87 5.79 -16.28 -1.59
CA THR A 87 4.63 -16.46 -2.48
C THR A 87 3.34 -16.05 -1.78
N TYR A 88 2.32 -15.73 -2.57
CA TYR A 88 0.99 -15.45 -2.06
C TYR A 88 -0.07 -16.06 -2.99
N ASP A 89 -1.25 -16.32 -2.44
CA ASP A 89 -2.45 -16.62 -3.22
C ASP A 89 -3.68 -15.97 -2.62
N SER A 90 -4.74 -15.90 -3.42
CA SER A 90 -6.05 -15.49 -2.97
C SER A 90 -7.14 -16.35 -3.57
N SER A 91 -8.26 -16.40 -2.88
CA SER A 91 -9.46 -17.10 -3.32
C SER A 91 -10.71 -16.31 -2.97
N GLY A 92 -11.84 -16.75 -3.53
CA GLY A 92 -13.15 -16.23 -3.19
C GLY A 92 -13.55 -15.02 -4.03
N SER A 93 -14.57 -14.32 -3.55
CA SER A 93 -15.13 -13.18 -4.27
C SER A 93 -15.53 -12.06 -3.30
N TYR A 94 -15.70 -10.88 -3.86
CA TYR A 94 -16.23 -9.74 -3.13
C TYR A 94 -17.24 -9.02 -3.99
N THR A 95 -18.20 -8.38 -3.33
CA THR A 95 -19.22 -7.58 -3.99
C THR A 95 -19.05 -6.14 -3.56
N VAL A 96 -19.13 -5.22 -4.51
CA VAL A 96 -19.07 -3.77 -4.27
C VAL A 96 -20.33 -3.10 -4.80
N ASN A 97 -20.70 -1.98 -4.19
CA ASN A 97 -21.54 -0.97 -4.84
C ASN A 97 -20.63 -0.02 -5.58
N MET A 98 -20.64 -0.07 -6.91
CA MET A 98 -19.87 0.80 -7.78
C MET A 98 -20.75 1.94 -8.27
N SER A 99 -20.39 3.17 -7.94
CA SER A 99 -20.96 4.40 -8.50
C SER A 99 -20.05 4.92 -9.61
N VAL A 100 -20.64 5.31 -10.74
CA VAL A 100 -19.96 6.01 -11.84
C VAL A 100 -20.72 7.29 -12.14
N GLU A 101 -20.03 8.43 -12.09
CA GLU A 101 -20.54 9.73 -12.50
C GLU A 101 -19.95 10.12 -13.85
N SER A 102 -20.83 10.37 -14.83
CA SER A 102 -20.43 10.91 -16.13
C SER A 102 -21.47 11.89 -16.64
N MET A 103 -21.01 13.00 -17.23
CA MET A 103 -21.88 14.04 -17.78
C MET A 103 -22.96 14.55 -16.80
N GLY A 104 -22.63 14.59 -15.49
CA GLY A 104 -23.54 15.02 -14.41
C GLY A 104 -24.67 14.02 -14.10
N GLN A 105 -24.53 12.77 -14.51
CA GLN A 105 -25.42 11.67 -14.14
C GLN A 105 -24.64 10.60 -13.37
N GLU A 106 -25.16 10.20 -12.22
CA GLU A 106 -24.62 9.10 -11.42
C GLU A 106 -25.44 7.83 -11.66
N THR A 107 -24.74 6.70 -11.87
CA THR A 107 -25.33 5.36 -11.89
C THR A 107 -24.61 4.50 -10.86
N THR A 108 -25.37 3.75 -10.06
CA THR A 108 -24.82 2.82 -9.08
C THR A 108 -25.27 1.41 -9.41
N GLU A 109 -24.31 0.48 -9.46
CA GLU A 109 -24.55 -0.95 -9.70
C GLU A 109 -23.80 -1.81 -8.68
N GLU A 110 -24.39 -2.94 -8.33
CA GLU A 110 -23.73 -3.95 -7.51
C GLU A 110 -22.92 -4.88 -8.43
N VAL A 111 -21.62 -4.99 -8.17
CA VAL A 111 -20.68 -5.77 -9.01
C VAL A 111 -19.95 -6.78 -8.14
N THR A 112 -20.00 -8.05 -8.54
CA THR A 112 -19.24 -9.13 -7.90
C THR A 112 -17.99 -9.44 -8.72
N LEU A 113 -16.84 -9.48 -8.04
CA LEU A 113 -15.52 -9.71 -8.62
C LEU A 113 -14.86 -10.90 -7.91
N GLU A 114 -14.21 -11.76 -8.67
CA GLU A 114 -13.56 -12.99 -8.18
C GLU A 114 -12.03 -12.86 -8.22
N ASN A 115 -11.33 -13.53 -7.30
CA ASN A 115 -9.87 -13.72 -7.30
C ASN A 115 -9.04 -12.43 -7.46
N PHE A 116 -9.40 -11.37 -6.74
CA PHE A 116 -8.82 -10.03 -6.91
C PHE A 116 -7.28 -9.95 -6.84
N PHE A 117 -6.66 -10.68 -5.91
CA PHE A 117 -5.19 -10.64 -5.74
C PHE A 117 -4.48 -11.62 -6.66
N GLY A 118 -5.18 -12.63 -7.20
CA GLY A 118 -4.57 -13.71 -7.99
C GLY A 118 -3.59 -14.55 -7.17
N THR A 119 -2.53 -15.01 -7.83
CA THR A 119 -1.42 -15.78 -7.26
C THR A 119 -0.11 -15.16 -7.71
N GLY A 120 0.90 -15.14 -6.85
CA GLY A 120 2.16 -14.51 -7.23
C GLY A 120 3.28 -14.60 -6.20
N THR A 121 4.24 -13.69 -6.37
CA THR A 121 5.34 -13.49 -5.43
C THR A 121 5.21 -12.15 -4.71
N TRP A 122 5.78 -12.06 -3.51
CA TRP A 122 5.76 -10.83 -2.74
C TRP A 122 7.12 -10.50 -2.10
N SER A 123 7.31 -9.22 -1.84
CA SER A 123 8.40 -8.68 -1.02
C SER A 123 7.91 -7.49 -0.21
N GLN A 124 8.63 -7.16 0.86
CA GLN A 124 8.35 -6.00 1.69
C GLN A 124 9.65 -5.22 1.91
N ASP A 125 9.59 -3.91 1.69
CA ASP A 125 10.67 -2.96 1.99
C ASP A 125 10.11 -1.85 2.88
N GLY A 126 10.39 -1.95 4.19
CA GLY A 126 9.77 -1.10 5.21
C GLY A 126 8.24 -1.22 5.19
N THR A 127 7.56 -0.10 4.90
CA THR A 127 6.10 -0.02 4.74
C THR A 127 5.63 -0.32 3.33
N THR A 128 6.52 -0.57 2.37
CA THR A 128 6.11 -0.86 0.98
C THR A 128 5.92 -2.36 0.81
N PHE A 129 4.70 -2.79 0.49
CA PHE A 129 4.39 -4.17 0.12
C PHE A 129 4.31 -4.26 -1.40
N ILE A 130 5.09 -5.16 -1.99
CA ILE A 130 5.21 -5.31 -3.45
C ILE A 130 4.75 -6.71 -3.81
N THR A 131 3.80 -6.82 -4.73
CA THR A 131 3.34 -8.08 -5.32
C THR A 131 3.75 -8.16 -6.78
N THR A 132 3.93 -9.37 -7.30
CA THR A 132 4.07 -9.65 -8.73
C THR A 132 3.19 -10.84 -9.07
N ASP A 133 2.23 -10.61 -9.95
CA ASP A 133 1.25 -11.62 -10.37
C ASP A 133 1.90 -12.65 -11.32
N ASP A 134 1.64 -13.94 -11.08
CA ASP A 134 2.27 -15.04 -11.83
C ASP A 134 1.72 -15.18 -13.26
N GLU A 135 0.48 -14.76 -13.51
CA GLU A 135 -0.17 -14.90 -14.83
C GLU A 135 0.29 -13.79 -15.78
N THR A 136 0.29 -12.55 -15.31
CA THR A 136 0.59 -11.35 -16.10
C THR A 136 2.06 -10.93 -15.99
N GLY A 137 2.76 -11.31 -14.92
CA GLY A 137 4.11 -10.83 -14.60
C GLY A 137 4.15 -9.36 -14.18
N VAL A 138 2.99 -8.72 -13.96
CA VAL A 138 2.90 -7.31 -13.58
C VAL A 138 3.17 -7.17 -12.09
N SER A 139 4.05 -6.24 -11.73
CA SER A 139 4.31 -5.87 -10.35
C SER A 139 3.50 -4.66 -9.94
N GLY A 140 3.01 -4.66 -8.70
CA GLY A 140 2.34 -3.54 -8.06
C GLY A 140 2.87 -3.33 -6.65
N ASP A 141 2.83 -2.10 -6.18
CA ASP A 141 3.18 -1.73 -4.82
C ASP A 141 2.00 -1.07 -4.10
N VAL A 142 1.93 -1.28 -2.79
CA VAL A 142 1.00 -0.61 -1.88
C VAL A 142 1.72 -0.25 -0.60
N THR A 143 1.22 0.74 0.12
CA THR A 143 1.72 1.12 1.44
C THR A 143 0.98 0.35 2.53
N ILE A 144 1.72 -0.26 3.44
CA ILE A 144 1.25 -0.80 4.70
C ILE A 144 1.06 0.36 5.67
N GLU A 145 -0.19 0.76 5.88
CA GLU A 145 -0.54 1.80 6.85
C GLU A 145 -0.63 1.23 8.27
N ILE A 146 -1.22 0.02 8.40
CA ILE A 146 -1.35 -0.70 9.67
C ILE A 146 -0.87 -2.14 9.49
N LEU A 147 -0.02 -2.62 10.41
CA LEU A 147 0.33 -4.03 10.53
C LEU A 147 0.54 -4.37 12.01
N ASN A 148 -0.34 -5.23 12.53
CA ASN A 148 -0.25 -5.81 13.87
C ASN A 148 -0.74 -7.27 13.86
N GLU A 149 -0.83 -7.90 15.03
CA GLU A 149 -1.27 -9.30 15.18
C GLU A 149 -2.61 -9.61 14.51
N THR A 150 -3.51 -8.63 14.39
CA THR A 150 -4.89 -8.85 13.94
C THR A 150 -5.26 -8.08 12.69
N THR A 151 -4.58 -6.98 12.38
CA THR A 151 -5.01 -6.03 11.35
C THR A 151 -3.88 -5.75 10.36
N LEU A 152 -4.23 -5.83 9.09
CA LEU A 152 -3.42 -5.36 7.98
C LEU A 152 -4.22 -4.30 7.22
N LYS A 153 -3.70 -3.08 7.09
CA LYS A 153 -4.29 -2.02 6.28
C LYS A 153 -3.34 -1.64 5.15
N LEU A 154 -3.81 -1.82 3.92
CA LEU A 154 -3.08 -1.51 2.69
C LEU A 154 -3.73 -0.30 2.03
N VAL A 155 -2.91 0.68 1.64
CA VAL A 155 -3.36 1.89 0.93
C VAL A 155 -2.48 2.17 -0.27
N ARG A 156 -3.11 2.70 -1.32
CA ARG A 156 -2.43 3.25 -2.48
C ARG A 156 -3.16 4.51 -2.91
N THR A 157 -2.41 5.58 -3.17
CA THR A 157 -2.99 6.83 -3.64
C THR A 157 -2.35 7.25 -4.94
N ASN A 158 -3.12 7.96 -5.77
CA ASN A 158 -2.73 8.49 -7.07
C ASN A 158 -2.11 7.41 -7.98
N TYR A 159 -2.68 6.20 -7.98
CA TYR A 159 -2.19 5.14 -8.85
C TYR A 159 -2.66 5.40 -10.29
N GLU A 160 -1.70 5.72 -11.15
CA GLU A 160 -1.96 5.94 -12.57
C GLU A 160 -1.98 4.61 -13.35
N LEU A 161 -3.11 4.33 -13.98
CA LEU A 161 -3.33 3.21 -14.89
C LEU A 161 -3.39 3.73 -16.32
N ASP A 162 -2.51 3.20 -17.18
CA ASP A 162 -2.61 3.37 -18.63
C ASP A 162 -3.60 2.35 -19.18
N LEU A 163 -4.72 2.85 -19.70
CA LEU A 163 -5.82 2.04 -20.20
C LEU A 163 -5.63 1.61 -21.66
N SER A 164 -4.55 2.06 -22.32
CA SER A 164 -4.27 1.75 -23.72
C SER A 164 -4.16 0.25 -24.01
N ASN A 165 -3.84 -0.55 -22.99
CA ASN A 165 -3.73 -2.00 -23.07
C ASN A 165 -4.89 -2.75 -22.37
N ALA A 166 -5.90 -2.03 -21.88
CA ALA A 166 -7.05 -2.67 -21.25
C ALA A 166 -7.80 -3.54 -22.28
N GLU A 167 -8.12 -4.77 -21.90
CA GLU A 167 -8.93 -5.64 -22.74
C GLU A 167 -10.31 -5.01 -22.93
N THR A 168 -10.75 -4.95 -24.19
CA THR A 168 -12.06 -4.43 -24.56
C THR A 168 -12.91 -5.55 -25.17
N PRO A 169 -14.24 -5.56 -24.96
CA PRO A 169 -15.11 -6.54 -25.60
C PRO A 169 -14.95 -6.54 -27.13
N GLU A 170 -15.16 -7.70 -27.77
CA GLU A 170 -15.07 -7.80 -29.23
C GLU A 170 -15.92 -6.72 -29.94
N GLY A 171 -15.29 -5.94 -30.81
CA GLY A 171 -15.94 -4.88 -31.57
C GLY A 171 -15.95 -3.50 -30.89
N VAL A 172 -15.43 -3.39 -29.66
CA VAL A 172 -15.14 -2.11 -29.01
C VAL A 172 -13.72 -1.69 -29.36
N PRO A 173 -13.48 -0.47 -29.86
CA PRO A 173 -12.12 0.00 -30.09
C PRO A 173 -11.35 0.08 -28.76
N PRO A 174 -10.01 -0.06 -28.79
CA PRO A 174 -9.19 0.09 -27.59
C PRO A 174 -9.50 1.40 -26.88
N LEU A 175 -9.67 1.33 -25.56
CA LEU A 175 -9.79 2.51 -24.73
C LEU A 175 -8.44 3.21 -24.70
N ILE A 176 -8.40 4.48 -25.09
CA ILE A 176 -7.22 5.32 -24.90
C ILE A 176 -7.54 6.22 -23.73
N GLY A 177 -6.77 6.15 -22.66
CA GLY A 177 -7.07 6.92 -21.48
C GLY A 177 -6.15 6.65 -20.31
N THR A 178 -6.33 7.45 -19.28
CA THR A 178 -5.67 7.31 -17.99
C THR A 178 -6.72 7.17 -16.92
N SER A 179 -6.47 6.32 -15.93
CA SER A 179 -7.22 6.32 -14.68
C SER A 179 -6.30 6.63 -13.53
N ILE A 180 -6.76 7.46 -12.59
CA ILE A 180 -6.09 7.73 -11.33
C ILE A 180 -6.95 7.09 -10.25
N VAL A 181 -6.37 6.19 -9.47
CA VAL A 181 -7.10 5.40 -8.48
C VAL A 181 -6.48 5.55 -7.10
N ASP A 182 -7.33 5.84 -6.13
CA ASP A 182 -7.07 5.67 -4.71
C ASP A 182 -7.72 4.37 -4.25
N TYR A 183 -7.00 3.59 -3.45
CA TYR A 183 -7.43 2.28 -2.98
C TYR A 183 -7.07 2.12 -1.50
N GLU A 184 -8.01 1.59 -0.72
CA GLU A 184 -7.82 1.19 0.65
C GLU A 184 -8.43 -0.20 0.89
N MET A 185 -7.68 -1.09 1.52
CA MET A 185 -8.17 -2.36 2.01
C MET A 185 -7.73 -2.61 3.44
N THR A 186 -8.68 -3.05 4.27
CA THR A 186 -8.41 -3.54 5.62
C THR A 186 -8.70 -5.02 5.68
N LEU A 187 -7.75 -5.81 6.19
CA LEU A 187 -7.87 -7.24 6.41
C LEU A 187 -7.68 -7.59 7.88
N THR A 188 -8.32 -8.66 8.31
CA THR A 188 -8.20 -9.25 9.63
C THR A 188 -7.54 -10.61 9.53
N ARG A 189 -6.60 -10.89 10.44
CA ARG A 189 -5.91 -12.18 10.47
C ARG A 189 -6.87 -13.30 10.84
N ILE A 190 -6.73 -14.43 10.16
CA ILE A 190 -7.42 -15.68 10.50
C ILE A 190 -6.42 -16.77 10.89
N ASP A 191 -6.79 -17.57 11.88
CA ASP A 191 -5.98 -18.63 12.50
C ASP A 191 -6.08 -19.99 11.77
#